data_AF-A0A1V5MXA0-F1
#
_entry.id   AF-A0A1V5MXA0-F1
#
_cell.length_a   1.000
_cell.length_b   1.000
_cell.length_c   1.000
_cell.angle_alpha   90.00
_cell.angle_beta   90.00
_cell.angle_gamma   90.00
#
_symmetry.space_group_name_H-M   'P 1'
#
loop_
_entity.id
_entity.type
_entity.pdbx_description
1 polymer ?
#
loop_
_entity_poly.entity_id
_entity_poly.type
_entity_poly.pdbx_seq_one_letter_code
_entity_poly.pdbx_strand_id
1 'polypeptide(L)' 'MKKLDYGKNYKYAHDYDGNFVVQDFLPEKIKGNIFYNPGNNPREKEFLERLRKLWKEYYKY' A
#
# COMPACT_ATOMS: atom_id res chain seq x y z
N MET A 1 21.98 -12.95 -11.88
CA MET A 1 20.71 -12.20 -11.75
C MET A 1 19.51 -12.86 -12.45
N LYS A 2 19.65 -13.46 -13.64
CA LYS A 2 18.54 -14.18 -14.35
C LYS A 2 17.88 -15.37 -13.62
N LYS A 3 18.48 -15.87 -12.53
CA LYS A 3 17.97 -17.02 -11.74
C LYS A 3 17.16 -16.62 -10.50
N LEU A 4 17.07 -15.33 -10.21
CA LEU A 4 16.25 -14.83 -9.12
C LEU A 4 14.91 -14.42 -9.74
N ASP A 5 13.84 -14.95 -9.19
CA ASP A 5 12.44 -14.81 -9.65
C ASP A 5 11.88 -13.37 -9.49
N TYR A 6 12.75 -12.37 -9.63
CA TYR A 6 12.47 -10.97 -9.44
C TYR A 6 11.34 -10.53 -10.36
N GLY A 7 10.23 -10.13 -9.76
CA GLY A 7 9.08 -9.55 -10.46
C GLY A 7 8.05 -10.56 -10.98
N LYS A 8 8.23 -11.88 -10.84
CA LYS A 8 7.21 -12.84 -11.31
C LYS A 8 5.85 -12.68 -10.62
N ASN A 9 5.85 -12.17 -9.40
CA ASN A 9 4.63 -11.97 -8.61
C ASN A 9 4.24 -10.48 -8.49
N TYR A 10 4.81 -9.61 -9.34
CA TYR A 10 4.40 -8.22 -9.36
C TYR A 10 2.98 -8.10 -9.92
N LYS A 11 2.10 -7.47 -9.15
CA LYS A 11 0.72 -7.18 -9.52
C LYS A 11 0.63 -5.76 -10.06
N TYR A 12 0.23 -5.63 -11.31
CA TYR A 12 -0.01 -4.32 -11.91
C TYR A 12 -1.35 -3.76 -11.40
N ALA A 13 -1.30 -2.68 -10.62
CA ALA A 13 -2.47 -2.18 -9.87
C ALA A 13 -3.67 -1.79 -10.74
N HIS A 14 -3.43 -1.34 -11.98
CA HIS A 14 -4.50 -0.91 -12.90
C HIS A 14 -5.33 -2.07 -13.47
N ASP A 15 -4.88 -3.32 -13.33
CA ASP A 15 -5.65 -4.49 -13.73
C ASP A 15 -6.67 -4.94 -12.67
N TYR A 16 -6.68 -4.30 -11.49
CA TYR A 16 -7.54 -4.65 -10.37
C TYR A 16 -8.63 -3.60 -10.14
N ASP A 17 -9.74 -4.03 -9.54
CA ASP A 17 -10.85 -3.15 -9.21
C ASP A 17 -10.40 -1.96 -8.34
N GLY A 18 -10.95 -0.78 -8.63
CA GLY A 18 -10.51 0.47 -8.00
C GLY A 18 -9.08 0.91 -8.34
N ASN A 19 -8.44 0.30 -9.34
CA ASN A 19 -7.04 0.52 -9.72
C ASN A 19 -6.07 0.28 -8.55
N PHE A 20 -6.36 -0.69 -7.68
CA PHE A 20 -5.57 -0.95 -6.49
C PHE A 20 -5.50 -2.43 -6.16
N VAL A 21 -4.31 -2.85 -5.71
CA VAL A 21 -4.08 -4.21 -5.20
C VAL A 21 -3.14 -4.15 -4.01
N VAL A 22 -3.47 -4.91 -2.96
CA VAL A 22 -2.57 -5.05 -1.80
C VAL A 22 -1.36 -5.87 -2.21
N GLN A 23 -0.19 -5.25 -2.10
CA GLN A 23 1.11 -5.84 -2.34
C GLN A 23 2.16 -5.20 -1.43
N ASP A 24 3.19 -5.97 -1.10
CA ASP A 24 4.35 -5.49 -0.36
C ASP A 24 5.23 -4.62 -1.26
N PHE A 25 5.41 -3.36 -0.88
CA PHE A 25 6.35 -2.43 -1.53
C PHE A 25 7.59 -2.15 -0.69
N LEU A 26 7.53 -2.49 0.60
CA LEU A 26 8.65 -2.33 1.53
C LEU A 26 9.45 -3.65 1.63
N PRO A 27 10.77 -3.57 1.88
CA PRO A 27 11.57 -4.74 2.25
C PRO A 27 10.98 -5.46 3.46
N GLU A 28 11.16 -6.79 3.53
CA GLU A 28 10.62 -7.64 4.60
C GLU A 28 10.93 -7.09 6.01
N LYS A 29 12.13 -6.56 6.23
CA LYS A 29 12.59 -6.03 7.52
C LYS A 29 11.78 -4.86 8.06
N ILE A 30 11.11 -4.11 7.19
CA ILE A 30 10.33 -2.91 7.54
C ILE A 30 8.90 -2.99 7.00
N LYS A 31 8.46 -4.19 6.63
CA LYS A 31 7.10 -4.44 6.17
C LYS A 31 6.09 -4.07 7.27
N GLY A 32 5.05 -3.35 6.91
CA GLY A 32 4.02 -2.90 7.86
C GLY A 32 4.33 -1.57 8.57
N ASN A 33 5.52 -0.98 8.36
CA ASN A 33 5.83 0.33 8.93
C ASN A 33 5.01 1.44 8.28
N ILE A 34 4.43 2.31 9.11
CA ILE A 34 3.68 3.49 8.68
C ILE A 34 4.60 4.71 8.79
N PHE A 35 4.87 5.37 7.66
CA PHE A 35 5.74 6.56 7.62
C PHE A 35 4.96 7.88 7.52
N TYR A 36 3.76 7.84 6.96
CA TYR A 36 2.88 9.00 6.83
C TYR A 36 1.69 8.79 7.75
N ASN A 37 1.46 9.71 8.68
CA ASN A 37 0.25 9.77 9.51
C ASN A 37 -0.49 11.07 9.19
N PRO A 38 -1.68 11.01 8.54
CA PRO A 38 -2.44 12.21 8.20
C PRO A 38 -2.76 13.05 9.44
N GLY A 39 -2.65 14.38 9.33
CA GLY A 39 -3.06 15.33 10.35
C GLY A 39 -4.58 15.58 10.36
N ASN A 40 -5.01 16.59 11.13
CA ASN A 40 -6.43 16.87 11.41
C ASN A 40 -7.05 17.97 10.51
N ASN A 41 -6.48 18.26 9.34
CA ASN A 41 -7.10 19.20 8.40
C ASN A 41 -8.10 18.48 7.46
N PRO A 42 -9.06 19.20 6.85
CA PRO A 42 -10.10 18.56 6.02
C PRO A 42 -9.55 17.71 4.87
N ARG A 43 -8.49 18.17 4.20
CA ARG A 43 -7.88 17.47 3.07
C ARG A 43 -7.22 16.16 3.50
N GLU A 44 -6.53 16.18 4.63
CA GLU A 44 -5.87 14.98 5.16
C GLU A 44 -6.86 13.98 5.77
N LYS A 45 -8.04 14.43 6.23
CA LYS A 45 -9.13 13.51 6.58
C LYS A 45 -9.61 12.70 5.38
N GLU A 46 -9.75 13.32 4.21
CA GLU A 46 -10.09 12.60 2.98
C GLU A 46 -9.01 11.58 2.60
N PHE A 47 -7.73 11.93 2.77
CA PHE A 47 -6.63 11.00 2.56
C PHE A 47 -6.65 9.85 3.55
N LEU A 48 -6.91 10.10 4.84
CA LEU A 48 -7.03 9.05 5.85
C LEU A 48 -8.14 8.05 5.50
N GLU A 49 -9.32 8.55 5.11
CA GLU A 49 -10.43 7.70 4.71
C GLU A 49 -10.11 6.87 3.46
N ARG A 50 -9.41 7.46 2.48
CA ARG A 50 -8.92 6.72 1.31
C ARG A 50 -7.90 5.66 1.72
N LEU A 51 -6.93 5.98 2.56
CA LEU A 51 -5.90 5.05 3.04
C LEU A 51 -6.52 3.87 3.79
N ARG A 52 -7.49 4.11 4.67
CA ARG A 52 -8.26 3.07 5.37
C ARG A 52 -9.01 2.14 4.41
N LYS A 53 -9.64 2.68 3.37
CA LYS A 53 -10.36 1.88 2.37
C LYS A 53 -9.42 0.98 1.56
N LEU A 54 -8.25 1.50 1.17
CA LEU A 54 -7.27 0.78 0.36
C LEU A 54 -6.53 -0.27 1.19
N TRP A 55 -6.03 0.11 2.36
CA TRP A 55 -5.10 -0.72 3.14
C TRP A 55 -5.77 -1.52 4.26
N LYS A 56 -6.99 -1.17 4.68
CA LYS A 56 -7.78 -1.91 5.68
C LYS A 56 -6.92 -2.32 6.89
N GLU A 57 -6.82 -3.63 7.16
CA GLU A 57 -6.06 -4.20 8.27
C GLU A 57 -4.54 -4.27 8.02
N TYR A 58 -4.09 -4.04 6.78
CA TYR A 58 -2.67 -4.18 6.40
C TYR A 58 -1.81 -3.08 7.05
N TYR A 59 -2.27 -1.84 6.98
CA TYR A 59 -1.73 -0.72 7.75
C TYR A 59 -2.87 -0.14 8.60
N LYS A 60 -2.71 -0.15 9.93
CA LYS A 60 -3.74 0.25 10.91
C LYS A 60 -3.91 1.78 11.00
N TYR A 61 -4.33 2.40 9.89
CA TYR A 61 -4.68 3.82 9.77
C TYR A 61 -6.00 4.17 10.47
#